data_AF-A0A2M6ZWV8-F1
#
_entry.id   AF-A0A2M6ZWV8-F1
#
_cell.length_a   1.000
_cell.length_b   1.000
_cell.length_c   1.000
_cell.angle_alpha   90.00
_cell.angle_beta   90.00
_cell.angle_gamma   90.00
#
_symmetry.space_group_name_H-M   'P 1'
#
loop_
_entity.id
_entity.type
_entity.pdbx_description
1 polymer ?
#
loop_
_entity_poly.entity_id
_entity_poly.type
_entity_poly.pdbx_seq_one_letter_code
_entity_poly.pdbx_strand_id
1 'polypeptide(L)' 'MKAVESRAEVYLMALQSLSKAEKEIVITRLLEDAKLREDILDLALFQQRQGEPSRPFREYLAERRKQARRR' A
#
# COMPACT_ATOMS: atom_id res chain seq x y z
N MET A 1 30.43 -2.23 -2.20
CA MET A 1 29.02 -2.20 -1.76
C MET A 1 28.48 -3.62 -1.82
N LYS A 2 28.50 -4.40 -0.72
CA LYS A 2 28.23 -5.86 -0.83
C LYS A 2 27.78 -6.61 0.45
N ALA A 3 27.49 -5.92 1.56
CA ALA A 3 27.10 -6.60 2.82
C ALA A 3 25.62 -6.41 3.21
N VAL A 4 24.89 -5.60 2.43
CA VAL A 4 23.48 -5.29 2.62
C VAL A 4 22.77 -5.72 1.34
N GLU A 5 22.81 -7.02 1.00
CA GLU A 5 21.55 -7.60 0.52
C GLU A 5 20.59 -7.30 1.66
N SER A 6 19.70 -6.33 1.42
CA SER A 6 19.12 -5.58 2.52
C SER A 6 18.35 -6.55 3.39
N ARG A 7 18.37 -6.39 4.72
CA ARG A 7 17.53 -7.23 5.59
C ARG A 7 16.09 -7.32 5.06
N ALA A 8 15.61 -6.25 4.42
CA ALA A 8 14.34 -6.23 3.69
C ALA A 8 14.25 -7.23 2.53
N GLU A 9 15.28 -7.42 1.71
CA GLU A 9 15.33 -8.46 0.67
C GLU A 9 15.26 -9.86 1.27
N VAL A 10 15.98 -10.12 2.37
CA VAL A 10 15.89 -11.41 3.08
C VAL A 10 14.47 -11.66 3.59
N TYR A 11 13.83 -10.67 4.20
CA TYR A 11 12.44 -10.80 4.63
C TYR A 11 11.47 -10.99 3.47
N LEU A 12 11.70 -10.31 2.34
CA LEU A 12 10.88 -10.45 1.14
C LEU A 12 11.00 -11.86 0.56
N MET A 13 12.22 -12.40 0.43
CA MET A 13 12.45 -13.76 -0.05
C MET A 13 11.81 -14.79 0.88
N ALA A 14 11.95 -14.62 2.19
CA ALA A 14 11.29 -15.48 3.17
C ALA A 14 9.77 -15.47 2.99
N LEU A 15 9.14 -14.29 2.91
CA LEU A 15 7.70 -14.17 2.67
C LEU A 15 7.27 -14.82 1.34
N GLN A 16 8.07 -14.66 0.27
CA GLN A 16 7.78 -15.23 -1.05
C GLN A 16 7.84 -16.76 -1.07
N SER A 17 8.74 -17.36 -0.29
CA SER A 17 8.91 -18.82 -0.18
C SER A 17 7.77 -19.54 0.55
N LEU A 18 6.96 -18.80 1.33
CA LEU A 18 5.84 -19.37 2.08
C LEU A 18 4.73 -19.91 1.16
N SER A 19 4.06 -20.96 1.63
CA SER A 19 2.80 -21.43 1.06
C SER A 19 1.72 -20.36 1.20
N LYS A 20 0.61 -20.51 0.46
CA LYS A 20 -0.51 -19.56 0.52
C LYS A 20 -1.08 -19.42 1.94
N ALA A 21 -1.26 -20.54 2.65
CA ALA A 21 -1.80 -20.54 4.01
C ALA A 21 -0.85 -19.83 5.00
N GLU A 22 0.45 -20.06 4.88
CA GLU A 22 1.45 -19.37 5.71
C GLU A 22 1.51 -17.87 5.42
N LYS A 23 1.40 -17.48 4.14
CA LYS A 23 1.29 -16.06 3.75
C LYS A 23 0.07 -15.40 4.37
N GLU A 24 -1.09 -16.06 4.35
CA GLU A 24 -2.32 -15.54 4.97
C GLU A 24 -2.16 -15.32 6.47
N ILE A 25 -1.49 -16.24 7.18
CA ILE A 25 -1.18 -16.09 8.61
C ILE A 25 -0.29 -14.87 8.85
N VAL A 26 0.81 -14.74 8.09
CA VAL A 26 1.74 -13.61 8.23
C VAL A 26 1.04 -12.29 7.96
N ILE A 27 0.29 -12.19 6.85
CA ILE A 27 -0.45 -10.98 6.50
C ILE A 27 -1.46 -10.63 7.59
N THR A 28 -2.21 -11.61 8.10
CA THR A 28 -3.18 -11.37 9.18
C THR A 28 -2.50 -10.76 10.41
N ARG A 29 -1.34 -11.30 10.81
CA ARG A 29 -0.55 -10.76 11.93
C ARG A 29 -0.02 -9.35 11.66
N LEU A 30 0.45 -9.06 10.45
CA LEU A 30 0.89 -7.70 10.08
C LEU A 30 -0.26 -6.68 10.20
N LEU A 31 -1.49 -7.10 9.90
CA LEU A 31 -2.68 -6.24 9.96
C LEU A 31 -3.25 -6.09 11.38
N GLU A 32 -2.81 -6.88 12.37
CA GLU A 32 -3.21 -6.72 13.77
C GLU A 32 -2.65 -5.41 14.37
N ASP A 33 -1.44 -5.00 13.95
CA ASP A 33 -0.88 -3.70 14.32
C ASP A 33 -1.62 -2.57 13.58
N ALA A 34 -2.21 -1.66 14.35
CA ALA A 34 -3.04 -0.60 13.79
C ALA A 34 -2.27 0.38 12.91
N LYS A 35 -1.05 0.74 13.32
CA LYS A 35 -0.21 1.69 12.58
C LYS A 35 0.29 1.07 11.29
N LEU A 36 0.81 -0.16 11.36
CA LEU A 36 1.30 -0.87 10.20
C LEU A 36 0.18 -1.16 9.18
N ARG A 37 -1.02 -1.50 9.66
CA ARG A 37 -2.19 -1.66 8.81
C ARG A 37 -2.52 -0.38 8.04
N GLU A 38 -2.53 0.77 8.71
CA GLU A 38 -2.76 2.07 8.07
C GLU A 38 -1.70 2.37 7.01
N ASP A 39 -0.41 2.19 7.35
CA ASP A 39 0.70 2.38 6.41
C ASP A 39 0.56 1.49 5.16
N ILE A 40 0.17 0.21 5.32
CA ILE A 40 -0.06 -0.71 4.19
C ILE A 40 -1.21 -0.24 3.30
N LEU A 41 -2.32 0.21 3.90
CA LEU A 41 -3.48 0.71 3.16
C LEU A 41 -3.15 1.97 2.36
N ASP A 42 -2.39 2.89 2.95
CA ASP A 42 -1.93 4.10 2.29
C ASP A 42 -1.02 3.77 1.11
N LEU A 43 -0.04 2.89 1.29
CA LEU A 43 0.86 2.44 0.21
C LEU A 43 0.09 1.78 -0.94
N ALA A 44 -0.90 0.94 -0.63
CA ALA A 44 -1.76 0.32 -1.64
C ALA A 44 -2.56 1.38 -2.41
N LEU A 45 -3.12 2.38 -1.71
CA LEU A 45 -3.84 3.48 -2.34
C LEU A 45 -2.91 4.33 -3.23
N PHE A 46 -1.69 4.62 -2.78
CA PHE A 46 -0.70 5.33 -3.59
C PHE A 46 -0.35 4.57 -4.86
N GLN A 47 -0.12 3.26 -4.78
CA GLN A 47 0.18 2.42 -5.95
C GLN A 47 -0.97 2.41 -6.95
N GLN A 48 -2.22 2.27 -6.50
CA GLN A 48 -3.39 2.35 -7.37
C GLN A 48 -3.48 3.68 -8.13
N ARG A 49 -2.99 4.76 -7.51
CA ARG A 49 -3.09 6.13 -8.03
C ARG A 49 -1.83 6.59 -8.76
N GLN A 50 -0.77 5.77 -8.85
CA GLN A 50 0.46 6.15 -9.56
C GLN A 50 0.25 6.48 -11.04
N GLY A 51 -0.80 5.93 -11.67
CA GLY A 51 -1.17 6.23 -13.06
C GLY A 51 -2.10 7.43 -13.23
N GLU A 52 -2.54 8.09 -12.15
CA GLU A 52 -3.42 9.26 -12.27
C GLU A 52 -2.63 10.46 -12.80
N PRO A 53 -3.19 11.21 -13.78
CA PRO A 53 -2.58 12.45 -14.21
C PRO A 53 -2.50 13.42 -13.03
N SER A 54 -1.36 14.10 -12.91
CA SER A 54 -1.22 15.20 -11.96
C SER A 54 -2.26 16.28 -12.32
N ARG A 55 -3.03 16.70 -11.32
CA ARG A 55 -4.04 17.76 -11.48
C ARG A 55 -3.87 18.84 -10.42
N PRO A 56 -4.13 20.11 -10.75
CA PRO A 56 -4.18 21.18 -9.77
C PRO A 56 -5.17 20.87 -8.65
N PHE A 57 -4.77 21.15 -7.40
CA PHE A 57 -5.60 20.87 -6.23
C PHE A 57 -7.00 21.52 -6.31
N ARG A 58 -7.09 22.72 -6.90
CA ARG A 58 -8.38 23.41 -7.10
C ARG A 58 -9.33 22.65 -8.03
N GLU A 59 -8.81 22.01 -9.07
CA GLU A 59 -9.60 21.22 -10.02
C GLU A 59 -10.12 19.95 -9.36
N TYR A 60 -9.26 19.24 -8.61
CA TYR A 60 -9.69 18.11 -7.79
C TYR A 60 -10.85 18.47 -6.85
N LEU A 61 -10.75 19.60 -6.13
CA LEU A 61 -11.82 20.04 -5.24
C LEU A 61 -13.12 20.35 -5.97
N ALA A 62 -13.04 20.96 -7.16
CA ALA A 62 -14.21 21.25 -7.97
C ALA A 62 -14.91 19.97 -8.47
N GLU A 63 -14.15 18.97 -8.91
CA GLU A 63 -14.66 17.66 -9.32
C GLU A 63 -15.30 16.90 -8.16
N ARG A 64 -14.64 16.87 -7.00
CA ARG A 64 -15.16 16.17 -5.82
C ARG A 64 -16.48 16.78 -5.32
N ARG A 65 -16.60 18.12 -5.35
CA ARG A 65 -17.85 18.82 -5.02
C ARG A 65 -18.97 18.49 -6.00
N LYS A 66 -18.66 18.35 -7.30
CA LYS A 66 -19.65 17.94 -8.31
C LYS A 66 -20.12 16.50 -8.10
N GLN A 67 -19.20 15.58 -7.77
CA GLN A 67 -19.55 14.18 -7.48
C GLN A 67 -20.41 14.04 -6.22
N ALA A 68 -20.10 14.79 -5.16
CA ALA A 68 -20.88 14.78 -3.91
C ALA A 68 -22.32 15.34 -4.09
N ARG A 69 -22.55 16.22 -5.06
CA ARG A 69 -23.88 16.75 -5.40
C ARG A 69 -24.70 15.85 -6.33
N ARG A 70 -24.06 14.84 -6.93
CA ARG A 70 -24.70 13.87 -7.84
C ARG A 70 -25.10 12.57 -7.12
N ARG A 71 -24.67 12.40 -5.87
CA ARG A 71 -25.11 11.32 -4.97
C ARG A 71 -26.18 11.87 -4.05
#